data_AF-U6LGY2-F1
#
_entry.id   AF-U6LGY2-F1
#
_cell.length_a   1.000
_cell.length_b   1.000
_cell.length_c   1.000
_cell.angle_alpha   90.00
_cell.angle_beta   90.00
_cell.angle_gamma   90.00
#
_symmetry.space_group_name_H-M   'P 1'
#
loop_
_entity.id
_entity.type
_entity.pdbx_description
1 polymer ?
#
loop_
_entity_poly.entity_id
_entity_poly.type
_entity_poly.pdbx_seq_one_letter_code
_entity_poly.pdbx_strand_id
1 'polypeptide(L)' 'MFNEQETAEERWRPILGVEAILVSVISMLGEPNIESPANVDAANMYKNNIQEYKKKVRAIARKSVEG' A
#
# COMPACT_ATOMS: atom_id res chain seq x y z
N MET A 1 -1.03 3.66 -22.77
CA MET A 1 -2.45 4.04 -22.77
C MET A 1 -2.81 4.30 -21.33
N PHE A 2 -3.09 5.57 -20.97
CA PHE A 2 -3.48 5.91 -19.60
C PHE A 2 -4.86 5.31 -19.32
N ASN A 3 -5.08 4.82 -18.10
CA ASN A 3 -6.40 4.32 -17.71
C ASN A 3 -7.37 5.52 -17.71
N GLU A 4 -8.40 5.51 -18.54
CA GLU A 4 -9.34 6.64 -18.71
C GLU A 4 -10.16 6.92 -17.43
N GLN A 5 -10.20 5.96 -16.50
CA GLN A 5 -10.86 6.10 -15.20
C GLN A 5 -9.95 6.69 -14.10
N GLU A 6 -8.64 6.83 -14.37
CA GLU A 6 -7.66 7.35 -13.41
C GLU A 6 -7.69 8.88 -13.38
N THR A 7 -7.91 9.42 -12.18
CA THR A 7 -7.98 10.87 -11.93
C THR A 7 -6.62 11.53 -12.12
N ALA A 8 -6.60 12.85 -12.34
CA ALA A 8 -5.34 13.60 -12.46
C ALA A 8 -4.48 13.53 -11.18
N GLU A 9 -5.10 13.26 -10.04
CA GLU A 9 -4.46 13.12 -8.73
C GLU A 9 -3.77 11.78 -8.55
N GLU A 10 -4.26 10.73 -9.22
CA GLU A 10 -3.69 9.38 -9.21
C GLU A 10 -2.51 9.23 -10.19
N ARG A 11 -2.31 10.20 -11.10
CA ARG A 11 -1.22 10.16 -12.09
C ARG A 11 0.10 10.68 -11.52
N TRP A 12 1.19 10.10 -12.03
CA TRP A 12 2.52 10.64 -11.82
C TRP A 12 2.62 12.10 -12.29
N ARG A 13 3.15 12.98 -11.44
CA ARG A 13 3.45 14.37 -11.76
C ARG A 13 4.97 14.57 -11.80
N PRO A 14 5.55 15.17 -12.88
CA PRO A 14 7.00 15.34 -13.02
C PRO A 14 7.69 16.14 -11.90
N ILE A 15 6.90 16.89 -11.12
CA ILE A 15 7.38 17.68 -9.99
C ILE A 15 7.58 16.87 -8.70
N LEU A 16 7.09 15.63 -8.65
CA LEU A 16 7.28 14.77 -7.49
C LEU A 16 8.71 14.25 -7.48
N GLY A 17 9.47 14.63 -6.44
CA GLY A 17 10.79 14.06 -6.17
C GLY A 17 10.69 12.64 -5.61
N VAL A 18 11.82 11.91 -5.64
CA VAL A 18 11.93 10.56 -5.05
C VAL A 18 11.50 10.54 -3.57
N GLU A 19 11.88 11.57 -2.81
CA GLU A 19 11.48 11.72 -1.41
C GLU A 19 9.96 11.72 -1.22
N ALA A 20 9.24 12.50 -2.03
CA ALA A 20 7.78 12.57 -1.97
C ALA A 20 7.12 11.21 -2.26
N ILE A 21 7.69 10.43 -3.19
CA ILE A 21 7.24 9.05 -3.46
C ILE A 21 7.44 8.17 -2.22
N LEU A 22 8.65 8.19 -1.66
CA LEU A 22 8.99 7.32 -0.53
C LEU A 22 8.14 7.64 0.70
N VAL A 23 7.89 8.93 0.98
CA VAL A 23 6.97 9.35 2.03
C VAL A 23 5.56 8.82 1.77
N SER A 24 5.06 8.94 0.53
CA SER A 24 3.76 8.39 0.15
C SER A 24 3.67 6.87 0.36
N VAL A 25 4.72 6.12 0.03
CA VAL A 25 4.77 4.66 0.24
C VAL A 25 4.76 4.34 1.73
N ILE A 26 5.53 5.05 2.55
CA ILE A 26 5.56 4.85 4.01
C ILE A 26 4.18 5.14 4.62
N SER A 27 3.54 6.25 4.24
CA SER A 27 2.18 6.58 4.68
C SER A 27 1.18 5.49 4.29
N MET A 28 1.24 4.99 3.05
CA MET A 28 0.37 3.90 2.58
C MET A 28 0.61 2.58 3.32
N LEU A 29 1.83 2.29 3.74
CA LEU A 29 2.11 1.11 4.57
C LEU A 29 1.54 1.24 5.99
N GLY A 30 1.47 2.47 6.52
CA GLY A 30 0.83 2.77 7.79
C GLY A 30 -0.70 2.72 7.71
N GLU A 31 -1.25 3.22 6.60
CA GLU A 31 -2.69 3.32 6.32
C GLU A 31 -2.99 2.71 4.93
N PRO A 32 -3.16 1.38 4.85
CA PRO A 32 -3.43 0.71 3.57
C PRO A 32 -4.72 1.20 2.92
N ASN A 33 -4.69 1.48 1.62
CA ASN A 33 -5.89 1.80 0.84
C ASN A 33 -6.68 0.51 0.50
N ILE A 34 -7.81 0.29 1.17
CA ILE A 34 -8.69 -0.87 0.94
C ILE A 34 -9.82 -0.61 -0.07
N GLU A 35 -10.02 0.65 -0.49
CA GLU A 35 -11.04 1.03 -1.49
C GLU A 35 -10.56 0.73 -2.92
N SER A 36 -9.23 0.71 -3.12
CA SER A 36 -8.60 0.26 -4.37
C SER A 36 -7.49 -0.78 -4.08
N PRO A 37 -7.87 -2.01 -3.69
CA PRO A 37 -6.91 -2.99 -3.20
C PRO A 37 -6.20 -3.70 -4.36
N ALA A 38 -4.87 -3.61 -4.39
CA ALA A 38 -4.06 -4.46 -5.28
C ALA A 38 -4.09 -5.95 -4.87
N ASN A 39 -4.31 -6.22 -3.58
CA ASN A 39 -4.47 -7.56 -3.03
C ASN A 39 -5.80 -7.65 -2.25
N VAL A 40 -6.80 -8.27 -2.89
CA VAL A 40 -8.17 -8.39 -2.36
C VAL A 40 -8.21 -9.20 -1.06
N ASP A 41 -7.41 -10.27 -0.95
CA ASP A 41 -7.37 -11.08 0.26
C ASP A 41 -6.80 -10.31 1.45
N ALA A 42 -5.74 -9.55 1.23
CA ALA A 42 -5.14 -8.70 2.25
C ALA A 42 -6.11 -7.59 2.70
N ALA A 43 -6.84 -6.98 1.77
CA ALA A 43 -7.86 -5.97 2.08
C ALA A 43 -9.05 -6.56 2.87
N ASN A 44 -9.56 -7.72 2.45
CA ASN A 44 -10.59 -8.44 3.19
C ASN A 44 -10.12 -8.85 4.59
N MET A 45 -8.87 -9.28 4.73
CA MET A 45 -8.28 -9.61 6.03
C MET A 45 -8.11 -8.36 6.90
N TYR A 46 -7.65 -7.25 6.34
CA TYR A 46 -7.55 -5.97 7.05
C TYR A 46 -8.91 -5.54 7.61
N LYS A 47 -9.97 -5.64 6.79
CA LYS A 47 -11.35 -5.26 7.16
C LYS A 47 -12.01 -6.20 8.17
N ASN A 48 -11.89 -7.52 7.96
CA ASN A 48 -12.69 -8.52 8.68
C ASN A 48 -11.90 -9.27 9.77
N ASN A 49 -10.57 -9.28 9.72
CA ASN A 49 -9.71 -10.00 10.66
C ASN A 49 -8.34 -9.32 10.84
N ILE A 50 -8.35 -8.14 11.44
CA ILE A 50 -7.15 -7.31 11.64
C ILE A 50 -6.05 -8.00 12.45
N GLN A 51 -6.40 -8.97 13.32
CA GLN A 51 -5.43 -9.71 14.13
C GLN A 51 -4.58 -10.64 13.26
N GLU A 52 -5.20 -11.41 12.36
CA GLU A 52 -4.48 -12.26 11.42
C GLU A 52 -3.67 -11.42 10.41
N TYR A 53 -4.21 -10.29 9.96
CA TYR A 53 -3.48 -9.33 9.12
C TYR A 53 -2.18 -8.87 9.83
N LYS A 54 -2.28 -8.39 11.07
CA LYS A 54 -1.13 -7.93 11.86
C LYS A 54 -0.12 -9.06 12.12
N LYS A 55 -0.58 -10.29 12.32
CA LYS A 55 0.29 -11.46 12.49
C LYS A 55 1.12 -11.71 11.22
N LYS A 56 0.49 -11.70 10.04
CA LYS A 56 1.18 -11.88 8.75
C LYS A 56 2.16 -10.75 8.46
N VAL A 57 1.75 -9.50 8.66
CA VAL A 57 2.63 -8.33 8.47
C VAL A 57 3.87 -8.43 9.36
N ARG A 58 3.73 -8.80 10.64
CA ARG A 58 4.89 -9.00 11.54
C ARG A 58 5.80 -10.12 11.06
N ALA A 59 5.26 -11.22 10.54
CA ALA A 59 6.07 -12.30 9.99
C ALA A 59 6.87 -11.85 8.77
N ILE A 60 6.25 -11.07 7.86
CA ILE A 60 6.91 -10.50 6.68
C ILE A 60 8.02 -9.53 7.10
N ALA A 61 7.74 -8.62 8.05
CA ALA A 61 8.73 -7.66 8.56
C ALA A 61 9.93 -8.34 9.25
N ARG A 62 9.72 -9.47 9.92
CA ARG A 62 10.83 -10.29 10.46
C ARG A 62 11.65 -10.90 9.33
N LYS A 63 11.00 -11.51 8.35
CA LYS A 63 11.69 -12.11 7.21
C LYS A 63 12.53 -11.09 6.42
N SER A 64 12.10 -9.83 6.34
CA SER A 64 12.85 -8.78 5.61
C SER A 64 14.13 -8.34 6.29
N VAL A 65 14.31 -8.60 7.59
CA VAL A 65 15.55 -8.28 8.33
C VAL A 65 16.50 -9.47 8.48
N GLU A 66 16.03 -10.67 8.16
CA GLU A 66 16.80 -11.93 8.22
C GLU A 66 17.57 -12.23 6.92
N GLY A 67 17.54 -11.32 5.95
CA GLY A 67 18.26 -11.41 4.67
C GLY A 67 19.74 -11.12 4.77
#